data_AF-A0A6P0PHF3-F1
#
_entry.id   AF-A0A6P0PHF3-F1
#
_cell.length_a   1.000
_cell.length_b   1.000
_cell.length_c   1.000
_cell.angle_alpha   90.00
_cell.angle_beta   90.00
_cell.angle_gamma   90.00
#
_symmetry.space_group_name_H-M   'P 1'
#
loop_
_entity.id
_entity.type
_entity.pdbx_description
1 polymer ?
#
loop_
_entity_poly.entity_id
_entity_poly.type
_entity_poly.pdbx_seq_one_letter_code
_entity_poly.pdbx_strand_id
1 'polypeptide(L)'
;MEYLYFIANTSLCLRVVEYLCITHQLPLQFMTVIHQIDGWVVKIKMSHYLTPQQHGDFRAFMNELGIPYQPDIRIRMALWSLETGQSPLSVMRRYQVAIVSHGQPNQEEIESFRTQFVKGLGYCPETLG
;
A
#
# COMPACT_ATOMS: atom_id res chain seq x y z
N MET A 1 11.94 3.84 -9.08
CA MET A 1 12.36 2.66 -8.27
C MET A 1 11.16 2.17 -7.47
N GLU A 2 10.97 0.86 -7.27
CA GLU A 2 9.79 0.35 -6.56
C GLU A 2 10.09 -0.77 -5.56
N TYR A 3 9.22 -0.85 -4.57
CA TYR A 3 9.26 -1.81 -3.47
C TYR A 3 7.88 -2.42 -3.30
N LEU A 4 7.82 -3.72 -3.07
CA LEU A 4 6.58 -4.45 -2.87
C LEU A 4 6.75 -5.43 -1.73
N TYR A 5 5.95 -5.25 -0.68
CA TYR A 5 6.07 -6.00 0.56
C TYR A 5 4.72 -6.54 0.99
N PHE A 6 4.75 -7.68 1.67
CA PHE A 6 3.63 -8.22 2.41
C PHE A 6 3.84 -7.96 3.89
N ILE A 7 2.82 -7.41 4.53
CA ILE A 7 2.83 -6.98 5.93
C ILE A 7 1.68 -7.67 6.64
N ALA A 8 1.96 -8.33 7.77
CA ALA A 8 1.01 -9.23 8.41
C ALA A 8 -0.17 -8.54 9.10
N ASN A 9 -0.03 -7.27 9.49
CA ASN A 9 -1.08 -6.59 10.25
C ASN A 9 -1.12 -5.08 10.01
N THR A 10 -2.22 -4.46 10.43
CA THR A 10 -2.48 -3.04 10.21
C THR A 10 -1.52 -2.12 10.95
N SER A 11 -1.09 -2.45 12.18
CA SER A 11 -0.19 -1.58 12.94
C SER A 11 1.17 -1.45 12.27
N LEU A 12 1.69 -2.53 11.68
CA LEU A 12 2.90 -2.49 10.86
C LEU A 12 2.70 -1.67 9.58
N CYS A 13 1.53 -1.78 8.94
CA CYS A 13 1.21 -0.94 7.76
C CYS A 13 1.16 0.56 8.12
N LEU A 14 0.61 0.92 9.29
CA LEU A 14 0.60 2.29 9.79
C LEU A 14 2.02 2.82 10.08
N ARG A 15 2.91 1.97 10.60
CA ARG A 15 4.33 2.34 10.77
C ARG A 15 5.02 2.67 9.45
N VAL A 16 4.66 1.98 8.34
CA VAL A 16 5.17 2.33 7.02
C VAL A 16 4.68 3.71 6.59
N VAL A 17 3.40 4.00 6.77
CA VAL A 17 2.83 5.32 6.45
C VAL A 17 3.50 6.42 7.27
N GLU A 18 3.62 6.23 8.58
CA GLU A 18 4.29 7.17 9.48
C GLU A 18 5.73 7.44 9.05
N TYR A 19 6.49 6.38 8.77
CA TYR A 19 7.86 6.52 8.28
C TYR A 19 7.95 7.32 6.98
N LEU A 20 7.06 7.06 6.02
CA LEU A 20 7.03 7.79 4.74
C LEU A 20 6.60 9.26 4.91
N CYS A 21 5.70 9.55 5.86
CA CYS A 21 5.25 10.92 6.16
C CYS A 21 6.34 11.74 6.87
N ILE A 22 7.06 11.14 7.83
CA ILE A 22 8.11 11.82 8.62
C ILE A 22 9.39 11.97 7.79
N THR A 23 9.70 11.00 6.94
CA THR A 23 10.93 11.00 6.15
C THR A 23 10.77 11.86 4.88
N HIS A 24 10.71 13.18 5.06
CA HIS A 24 10.57 14.17 3.98
C HIS A 24 11.67 14.14 2.90
N GLN A 25 12.75 13.38 3.12
CA GLN A 25 13.87 13.26 2.20
C GLN A 25 13.70 12.14 1.16
N LEU A 26 12.71 11.26 1.33
CA LEU A 26 12.46 10.22 0.33
C LEU A 26 11.65 10.81 -0.82
N PRO A 27 12.06 10.56 -2.08
CA PRO A 27 11.37 11.06 -3.25
C PRO A 27 10.14 10.19 -3.59
N LEU A 28 9.23 10.07 -2.63
CA LEU A 28 8.04 9.25 -2.76
C LEU A 28 7.14 9.79 -3.87
N GLN A 29 6.78 8.92 -4.81
CA GLN A 29 5.80 9.21 -5.86
C GLN A 29 4.40 8.82 -5.41
N PHE A 30 4.23 7.56 -4.96
CA PHE A 30 2.98 7.07 -4.39
C PHE A 30 3.20 5.81 -3.55
N MET A 31 2.21 5.51 -2.72
CA MET A 31 2.02 4.25 -2.02
C MET A 31 0.68 3.63 -2.44
N THR A 32 0.63 2.31 -2.51
CA THR A 32 -0.61 1.55 -2.68
C THR A 32 -0.70 0.52 -1.56
N VAL A 33 -1.86 0.43 -0.92
CA VAL A 33 -2.18 -0.57 0.10
C VAL A 33 -3.35 -1.41 -0.39
N ILE A 34 -3.14 -2.73 -0.48
CA ILE A 34 -4.17 -3.70 -0.84
C ILE A 34 -4.31 -4.67 0.33
N HIS A 35 -5.53 -4.82 0.84
CA HIS A 35 -5.85 -5.81 1.85
C HIS A 35 -6.11 -7.18 1.21
N GLN A 36 -5.57 -8.22 1.83
CA GLN A 36 -5.78 -9.63 1.52
C GLN A 36 -6.25 -10.36 2.79
N ILE A 37 -6.72 -11.60 2.66
CA ILE A 37 -7.22 -12.38 3.79
C ILE A 37 -6.18 -12.49 4.92
N ASP A 38 -4.91 -12.67 4.56
CA ASP A 38 -3.84 -12.94 5.51
C ASP A 38 -2.97 -11.72 5.85
N GLY A 39 -3.27 -10.54 5.28
CA GLY A 39 -2.45 -9.35 5.51
C GLY A 39 -2.57 -8.27 4.44
N TRP A 40 -1.49 -7.52 4.26
CA TRP A 40 -1.47 -6.25 3.54
C TRP A 40 -0.35 -6.25 2.52
N VAL A 41 -0.70 -6.04 1.25
CA VAL A 41 0.28 -5.81 0.18
C VAL A 41 0.51 -4.31 0.07
N VAL A 42 1.76 -3.90 0.25
CA VAL A 42 2.18 -2.50 0.21
C VAL A 42 3.16 -2.29 -0.93
N LYS A 43 2.74 -1.52 -1.95
CA LYS A 43 3.60 -1.03 -3.03
C LYS A 43 4.06 0.39 -2.69
N ILE A 44 5.34 0.67 -2.87
CA ILE A 44 5.93 2.00 -2.69
C ILE A 44 6.72 2.32 -3.94
N LYS A 45 6.41 3.45 -4.58
CA LYS A 45 7.09 3.94 -5.78
C LYS A 45 7.85 5.22 -5.45
N MET A 46 9.14 5.23 -5.75
CA MET A 46 9.98 6.42 -5.70
C MET A 46 10.07 7.06 -7.08
N SER A 47 9.97 8.38 -7.14
CA SER A 47 10.03 9.18 -8.38
C SER A 47 11.42 9.16 -9.02
N HIS A 48 12.47 8.96 -8.23
CA HIS A 48 13.83 8.69 -8.72
C HIS A 48 14.52 7.61 -7.88
N TYR A 49 15.71 7.18 -8.32
CA TYR A 49 16.52 6.21 -7.59
C TYR A 49 17.04 6.82 -6.29
N LEU A 50 16.97 6.04 -5.22
CA LEU A 50 17.57 6.41 -3.94
C LEU A 50 19.10 6.28 -4.04
N THR A 51 19.82 7.06 -3.23
CA THR A 51 21.26 6.80 -3.01
C THR A 51 21.45 5.39 -2.41
N PRO A 52 22.64 4.76 -2.56
CA PRO A 52 22.87 3.42 -2.01
C PRO A 52 22.57 3.32 -0.50
N GLN A 53 22.90 4.36 0.26
CA GLN A 53 22.62 4.43 1.70
C GLN A 53 21.12 4.48 1.97
N GLN A 54 20.39 5.43 1.37
CA GLN A 54 18.93 5.53 1.51
C GLN A 54 18.22 4.25 1.06
N HIS A 55 18.70 3.61 -0.02
CA HIS A 55 18.17 2.32 -0.47
C HIS A 55 18.36 1.22 0.57
N GLY A 56 19.56 1.13 1.16
CA GLY A 56 19.89 0.17 2.21
C GLY A 56 19.03 0.39 3.45
N ASP A 57 18.97 1.62 3.94
CA ASP A 57 18.20 2.00 5.13
C ASP A 57 16.70 1.72 4.94
N PHE A 58 16.16 2.13 3.78
CA PHE A 58 14.75 1.89 3.47
C PHE A 58 14.41 0.40 3.39
N ARG A 59 15.27 -0.41 2.75
CA ARG A 59 15.07 -1.86 2.71
C ARG A 59 15.19 -2.50 4.07
N ALA A 60 16.15 -2.08 4.89
CA ALA A 60 16.32 -2.61 6.24
C ALA A 60 15.06 -2.37 7.07
N PHE A 61 14.52 -1.14 7.03
CA PHE A 61 13.25 -0.79 7.65
C PHE A 61 12.09 -1.66 7.13
N MET A 62 11.92 -1.77 5.81
CA MET A 62 10.81 -2.55 5.23
C MET A 62 10.91 -4.05 5.56
N ASN A 63 12.13 -4.62 5.59
CA ASN A 63 12.37 -6.01 5.97
C ASN A 63 12.11 -6.30 7.46
N GLU A 64 12.14 -5.28 8.31
CA GLU A 64 11.78 -5.42 9.72
C GLU A 64 10.25 -5.50 9.93
N LEU A 65 9.48 -4.87 9.03
CA LEU A 65 8.03 -4.80 9.10
C LEU A 65 7.30 -5.86 8.27
N GLY A 66 7.97 -6.44 7.29
CA GLY A 66 7.36 -7.41 6.38
C GLY A 66 8.38 -8.15 5.53
N ILE A 67 7.87 -8.85 4.53
CA ILE A 67 8.70 -9.63 3.61
C ILE A 67 8.51 -9.13 2.17
N PRO A 68 9.57 -9.15 1.33
CA PRO A 68 9.42 -8.88 -0.09
C PRO A 68 8.33 -9.77 -0.70
N TYR A 69 7.45 -9.17 -1.49
CA TYR A 69 6.26 -9.85 -2.01
C TYR A 69 6.32 -10.00 -3.52
N GLN A 70 6.06 -11.22 -3.99
CA GLN A 70 5.91 -11.52 -5.40
C GLN A 70 4.41 -11.63 -5.73
N PRO A 71 3.83 -10.70 -6.50
CA PRO A 71 2.40 -10.65 -6.73
C PRO A 71 2.00 -11.71 -7.75
N ASP A 72 0.83 -12.32 -7.53
CA ASP A 72 0.14 -13.08 -8.56
C ASP A 72 -0.30 -12.17 -9.74
N ILE A 73 -0.87 -12.77 -10.78
CA ILE A 73 -1.31 -12.03 -11.97
C ILE A 73 -2.39 -11.00 -11.62
N ARG A 74 -3.32 -11.31 -10.72
CA ARG A 74 -4.44 -10.43 -10.37
C ARG A 74 -3.93 -9.16 -9.66
N ILE A 75 -3.10 -9.32 -8.64
CA ILE A 75 -2.50 -8.20 -7.90
C ILE A 75 -1.59 -7.39 -8.81
N ARG A 76 -0.80 -8.05 -9.66
CA ARG A 76 0.04 -7.37 -10.64
C ARG A 76 -0.76 -6.49 -11.60
N MET A 77 -1.88 -6.99 -12.12
CA MET A 77 -2.76 -6.22 -13.01
C MET A 77 -3.45 -5.07 -12.29
N ALA A 78 -3.86 -5.26 -11.03
CA ALA A 78 -4.44 -4.20 -10.22
C ALA A 78 -3.44 -3.07 -9.96
N LEU A 79 -2.21 -3.41 -9.52
CA LEU A 79 -1.13 -2.45 -9.28
C LEU A 79 -0.75 -1.70 -10.55
N TRP A 80 -0.66 -2.38 -11.69
CA TRP A 80 -0.39 -1.74 -12.98
C TRP A 80 -1.51 -0.78 -13.38
N SER A 81 -2.77 -1.19 -13.23
CA SER A 81 -3.92 -0.35 -13.59
C SER A 81 -3.96 0.94 -12.77
N LEU A 82 -3.69 0.86 -11.46
CA LEU A 82 -3.55 2.02 -10.58
C LEU A 82 -2.40 2.93 -11.02
N GLU A 83 -1.23 2.37 -11.31
CA GLU A 83 -0.06 3.14 -11.77
C GLU A 83 -0.30 3.85 -13.11
N THR A 84 -1.17 3.31 -13.96
CA THR A 84 -1.65 3.99 -15.19
C THR A 84 -2.75 5.02 -14.97
N GLY A 85 -3.12 5.30 -13.71
CA GLY A 85 -4.09 6.33 -13.34
C GLY A 85 -5.56 5.89 -13.32
N GLN A 86 -5.86 4.59 -13.39
CA GLN A 86 -7.24 4.13 -13.23
C GLN A 86 -7.71 4.30 -11.78
N SER A 87 -8.99 4.63 -11.59
CA SER A 87 -9.52 4.87 -10.24
C SER A 87 -9.53 3.59 -9.39
N PRO A 88 -9.19 3.68 -8.08
CA PRO A 88 -9.21 2.53 -7.18
C PRO A 88 -10.51 1.72 -7.22
N LEU A 89 -11.66 2.39 -7.22
CA LEU A 89 -12.97 1.74 -7.31
C LEU A 89 -13.15 0.90 -8.59
N SER A 90 -12.70 1.41 -9.74
CA SER A 90 -12.79 0.67 -11.00
C SER A 90 -11.88 -0.55 -10.99
N VAL A 91 -10.68 -0.42 -10.43
CA VAL A 91 -9.70 -1.50 -10.30
C VAL A 91 -10.20 -2.56 -9.32
N MET A 92 -10.75 -2.17 -8.18
CA MET A 92 -11.39 -3.06 -7.20
C MET A 92 -12.47 -3.91 -7.85
N ARG A 93 -13.39 -3.29 -8.60
CA ARG A 93 -14.48 -3.99 -9.32
C ARG A 93 -13.95 -4.93 -10.40
N ARG A 94 -12.95 -4.50 -11.16
CA ARG A 94 -12.41 -5.28 -12.28
C ARG A 94 -11.63 -6.50 -11.83
N TYR A 95 -10.78 -6.36 -10.82
CA TYR A 95 -9.86 -7.42 -10.39
C TYR A 95 -10.28 -8.11 -9.09
N GLN A 96 -11.37 -7.68 -8.45
CA GLN A 96 -11.86 -8.25 -7.20
C GLN A 96 -10.77 -8.25 -6.11
N VAL A 97 -10.18 -7.08 -5.88
CA VAL A 97 -9.12 -6.82 -4.89
C VAL A 97 -9.54 -5.67 -3.99
N ALA A 98 -9.16 -5.71 -2.71
CA ALA A 98 -9.49 -4.67 -1.74
C ALA A 98 -8.41 -3.59 -1.70
N ILE A 99 -8.53 -2.56 -2.56
CA ILE A 99 -7.63 -1.40 -2.51
C ILE A 99 -8.07 -0.52 -1.35
N VAL A 100 -7.19 -0.33 -0.38
CA VAL A 100 -7.44 0.46 0.83
C VAL A 100 -6.98 1.89 0.64
N SER A 101 -5.81 2.07 0.03
CA SER A 101 -5.22 3.39 -0.20
C SER A 101 -4.37 3.38 -1.47
N HIS A 102 -4.40 4.48 -2.22
CA HIS A 102 -3.52 4.70 -3.37
C HIS A 102 -3.23 6.19 -3.57
N GLY A 103 -1.95 6.57 -3.59
CA GLY A 103 -1.53 7.96 -3.76
C GLY A 103 -0.52 8.37 -2.69
N GLN A 104 -0.71 9.54 -2.08
CA GLN A 104 0.10 9.95 -0.92
C GLN A 104 -0.23 9.04 0.28
N PRO A 105 0.75 8.75 1.15
CA PRO A 105 0.50 7.96 2.35
C PRO A 105 -0.58 8.61 3.22
N ASN A 106 -1.64 7.87 3.51
CA ASN A 106 -2.78 8.34 4.28
C ASN A 106 -3.12 7.36 5.40
N GLN A 107 -2.93 7.77 6.66
CA GLN A 107 -3.23 6.93 7.83
C GLN A 107 -4.74 6.73 7.99
N GLU A 108 -5.54 7.75 7.70
CA GLU A 108 -6.98 7.74 7.94
C GLU A 108 -7.70 6.67 7.10
N GLU A 109 -7.29 6.50 5.84
CA GLU A 109 -7.84 5.47 4.95
C GLU A 109 -7.62 4.04 5.52
N ILE A 110 -6.43 3.78 6.07
CA ILE A 110 -6.07 2.48 6.64
C ILE A 110 -6.82 2.22 7.95
N GLU A 111 -6.92 3.24 8.81
CA GLU A 111 -7.65 3.14 10.08
C GLU A 111 -9.17 3.01 9.90
N SER A 112 -9.72 3.76 8.95
CA SER A 112 -11.14 3.67 8.57
C SER A 112 -11.47 2.28 8.08
N PHE A 113 -10.65 1.72 7.18
CA PHE A 113 -10.82 0.34 6.71
C PHE A 113 -10.77 -0.68 7.85
N ARG A 114 -9.78 -0.56 8.75
CA ARG A 114 -9.68 -1.44 9.94
C ARG A 114 -10.95 -1.38 10.79
N THR A 115 -11.47 -0.18 11.04
CA THR A 115 -12.66 0.02 11.86
C THR A 115 -13.91 -0.57 11.21
N GLN A 116 -14.07 -0.41 9.91
CA GLN A 116 -15.20 -0.99 9.15
C GLN A 116 -15.11 -2.52 9.08
N PHE A 117 -13.91 -3.07 8.95
CA PHE A 117 -13.68 -4.51 8.95
C PHE A 117 -14.03 -5.15 10.30
N VAL A 118 -13.60 -4.54 11.42
CA VAL A 118 -13.93 -4.99 12.79
C VAL A 118 -15.44 -4.92 13.06
N LYS A 119 -16.16 -3.98 12.43
CA LYS A 119 -17.63 -3.85 12.53
C LYS A 119 -18.39 -4.88 11.68
N GLY A 120 -17.71 -5.79 10.99
CA GLY A 120 -18.33 -6.88 10.21
C GLY A 120 -18.95 -6.44 8.89
N LEU A 121 -18.63 -5.24 8.40
CA LEU A 121 -19.22 -4.67 7.18
C LEU A 121 -18.50 -5.17 5.92
N GLY A 122 -18.29 -6.49 5.79
CA GLY A 122 -17.55 -7.15 4.72
C GLY A 122 -17.62 -6.46 3.34
N TYR A 123 -16.68 -5.54 3.12
CA TYR A 123 -16.36 -4.79 1.90
C TYR A 123 -17.34 -3.72 1.34
N CYS A 124 -16.69 -2.75 0.68
CA CYS A 124 -17.13 -1.56 -0.10
C CYS A 124 -17.83 -0.42 0.66
N PRO A 125 -17.12 0.65 1.09
CA PRO A 125 -17.78 1.92 1.26
C PRO A 125 -18.05 2.50 -0.14
N GLU A 126 -19.31 2.50 -0.56
CA GLU A 126 -19.81 3.34 -1.66
C GLU A 126 -19.82 4.84 -1.31
N THR A 127 -19.01 5.29 -0.34
CA THR A 127 -19.12 6.64 0.25
C THR A 127 -17.78 7.33 0.41
N LEU A 128 -16.94 7.28 -0.63
CA LEU A 128 -15.94 8.32 -0.90
C LEU A 128 -16.28 8.91 -2.27
N GLY A 129 -17.41 9.61 -2.31
CA GLY A 129 -17.83 10.49 -3.39
C GLY A 129 -17.75 11.94 -2.95
#